data_AF-A0A348ZHN7-F1
#
_entry.id   AF-A0A348ZHN7-F1
#
_cell.length_a   1.000
_cell.length_b   1.000
_cell.length_c   1.000
_cell.angle_alpha   90.00
_cell.angle_beta   90.00
_cell.angle_gamma   90.00
#
_symmetry.space_group_name_H-M   'P 1'
#
loop_
_entity.id
_entity.type
_entity.pdbx_description
1 polymer ?
#
loop_
_entity_poly.entity_id
_entity_poly.type
_entity_poly.pdbx_seq_one_letter_code
_entity_poly.pdbx_strand_id
1 'polypeptide(L)' 'MAFDAETGENLWHYQTGSRIWGAAAMTFMLDGRQLVLIPSGTTLTAFALPD' A
#
# COMPACT_ATOMS: atom_id res chain seq x y z
N MET A 1 0.17 -1.93 6.07
CA MET A 1 1.07 -3.01 6.52
C MET A 1 1.28 -3.93 5.33
N ALA A 2 2.45 -4.55 5.22
CA ALA A 2 2.74 -5.59 4.27
C ALA A 2 3.30 -6.78 5.04
N PHE A 3 2.77 -7.96 4.74
CA PHE A 3 3.14 -9.19 5.43
C PHE A 3 3.80 -10.14 4.45
N ASP A 4 4.72 -10.94 4.97
CA ASP A 4 5.22 -12.11 4.28
C ASP A 4 4.05 -13.08 3.98
N ALA A 5 4.00 -13.58 2.75
CA ALA A 5 2.85 -14.35 2.27
C ALA A 5 2.79 -15.79 2.85
N GLU A 6 3.92 -16.34 3.28
CA GLU A 6 4.02 -17.71 3.80
C GLU A 6 3.88 -17.75 5.33
N THR A 7 4.54 -16.81 6.00
CA THR A 7 4.70 -16.80 7.45
C THR A 7 3.74 -15.83 8.15
N GLY A 8 3.23 -14.84 7.44
CA GLY A 8 2.46 -13.74 8.03
C GLY A 8 3.31 -12.75 8.85
N GLU A 9 4.64 -12.84 8.77
CA GLU A 9 5.53 -11.86 9.40
C GLU A 9 5.27 -10.46 8.85
N ASN A 10 5.17 -9.46 9.72
CA ASN A 10 4.99 -8.07 9.28
C ASN A 10 6.33 -7.49 8.81
N LEU A 11 6.51 -7.38 7.50
CA LEU A 11 7.75 -6.88 6.89
C LEU A 11 7.80 -5.36 6.79
N TRP A 12 6.64 -4.69 6.77
CA TRP A 12 6.59 -3.24 6.61
C TRP A 12 5.28 -2.62 7.09
N HIS A 13 5.34 -1.40 7.61
CA HIS A 13 4.16 -0.62 7.93
C HIS A 13 4.36 0.88 7.69
N TYR A 14 3.23 1.57 7.46
CA TYR A 14 3.15 3.01 7.35
C TYR A 14 1.86 3.51 7.98
N GLN A 15 1.93 4.62 8.71
CA GLN A 15 0.75 5.26 9.28
C GLN A 15 0.16 6.29 8.31
N THR A 16 -1.03 5.99 7.78
CA THR A 16 -1.71 6.83 6.77
C THR A 16 -2.42 8.04 7.36
N GLY A 17 -2.36 8.26 8.68
CA GLY A 17 -2.96 9.41 9.37
C GLY A 17 -4.50 9.41 9.42
N SER A 18 -5.15 8.41 8.85
CA SER A 18 -6.61 8.25 8.83
C SER A 18 -6.98 6.77 8.82
N ARG A 19 -8.27 6.47 8.97
CA ARG A 19 -8.77 5.09 8.93
C ARG A 19 -8.82 4.60 7.48
N ILE A 20 -8.24 3.43 7.25
CA ILE A 20 -8.43 2.66 6.01
C ILE A 20 -9.81 2.02 6.07
N TRP A 21 -10.71 2.42 5.18
CA TRP A 21 -12.10 1.96 5.14
C TRP A 21 -12.68 2.12 3.72
N GLY A 22 -13.66 1.27 3.37
CA GLY A 22 -14.47 1.39 2.15
C GLY A 22 -13.86 0.77 0.89
N ALA A 23 -12.53 0.69 0.79
CA ALA A 23 -11.85 0.08 -0.34
C ALA A 23 -10.59 -0.68 0.08
N ALA A 24 -10.30 -1.77 -0.65
CA ALA A 24 -9.09 -2.56 -0.47
C ALA A 24 -7.88 -1.89 -1.12
N ALA A 25 -6.69 -2.33 -0.72
CA ALA A 25 -5.45 -2.02 -1.44
C ALA A 25 -5.52 -2.54 -2.89
N MET A 26 -4.87 -1.84 -3.82
CA MET A 26 -4.71 -2.30 -5.21
C MET A 26 -3.30 -2.03 -5.72
N THR A 27 -2.90 -2.71 -6.79
CA THR A 27 -1.60 -2.48 -7.45
C THR A 27 -1.76 -2.39 -8.96
N PHE A 28 -0.91 -1.60 -9.61
CA PHE A 28 -0.83 -1.47 -11.06
C PHE A 28 0.59 -1.09 -11.51
N MET A 29 0.88 -1.27 -12.81
CA MET A 29 2.12 -0.85 -13.44
C MET A 29 1.93 0.46 -14.20
N LEU A 30 2.86 1.41 -14.01
CA LEU A 30 2.94 2.66 -14.77
C LEU A 30 4.40 2.93 -15.13
N ASP A 31 4.70 3.11 -16.42
CA ASP A 31 6.05 3.40 -16.92
C ASP A 31 7.14 2.45 -16.38
N GLY A 32 6.81 1.15 -16.31
CA GLY A 32 7.73 0.12 -15.81
C GLY A 32 7.86 0.05 -14.29
N ARG A 33 7.13 0.87 -13.53
CA ARG A 33 7.14 0.89 -12.06
C ARG A 33 5.87 0.31 -11.48
N GLN A 34 6.01 -0.56 -10.48
CA GLN A 34 4.88 -1.06 -9.71
C GLN A 34 4.47 -0.03 -8.65
N LEU A 35 3.18 0.26 -8.62
CA LEU A 35 2.56 1.13 -7.61
C LEU A 35 1.62 0.31 -6.74
N VAL A 36 1.64 0.58 -5.44
CA VAL A 36 0.66 0.08 -4.46
C VAL A 36 -0.16 1.25 -3.95
N LEU A 37 -1.48 1.19 -4.14
CA LEU A 37 -2.43 2.24 -3.80
C LEU A 37 -3.23 1.87 -2.56
N ILE A 38 -3.26 2.77 -1.58
CA ILE A 38 -4.01 2.61 -0.32
C ILE A 38 -4.89 3.84 -0.08
N PRO A 39 -6.23 3.69 -0.06
CA PRO A 39 -7.13 4.75 0.36
C PRO A 39 -7.22 4.84 1.89
N SER A 40 -7.22 6.06 2.42
CA SER A 40 -7.41 6.35 3.84
C SER A 40 -8.10 7.69 4.03
N GLY A 41 -9.25 7.71 4.69
CA GLY A 41 -10.12 8.90 4.73
C GLY A 41 -10.45 9.39 3.32
N THR A 42 -10.04 10.61 2.99
CA THR A 42 -10.23 11.24 1.67
C THR A 42 -8.97 11.22 0.79
N THR A 43 -7.91 10.56 1.24
CA THR A 43 -6.60 10.56 0.57
C THR A 43 -6.31 9.20 -0.06
N LEU A 44 -5.76 9.22 -1.28
CA LEU A 44 -5.18 8.05 -1.94
C LEU A 44 -3.66 8.15 -1.92
N THR A 45 -2.99 7.24 -1.22
CA THR A 45 -1.52 7.21 -1.14
C THR A 45 -0.97 6.14 -2.10
N ALA A 46 0.06 6.50 -2.88
CA ALA A 46 0.80 5.59 -3.74
C ALA A 46 2.19 5.31 -3.16
N PHE A 47 2.59 4.03 -3.12
CA PHE A 47 3.92 3.58 -2.72
C PHE A 47 4.62 2.90 -3.90
N ALA A 48 5.93 3.14 -4.03
CA ALA A 48 6.83 2.47 -4.97
C ALA A 48 8.22 2.34 -4.34
N LEU A 49 9.04 1.45 -4.88
CA LEU A 49 10.47 1.43 -4.55
C LEU A 49 11.16 2.71 -5.06
N PRO A 50 12.23 3.17 -4.36
CA PRO A 50 13.14 4.18 -4.89
C PRO A 50 13.69 3.78 -6.27
N ASP A 51 14.16 4.78 -7.02
CA ASP A 51 14.83 4.57 -8.31
C ASP A 51 16.20 3.88 -8.14
#